data_AF-W4UPF0-F1
#
_entry.id   AF-W4UPF0-F1
#
_cell.length_a   1.000
_cell.length_b   1.000
_cell.length_c   1.000
_cell.angle_alpha   90.00
_cell.angle_beta   90.00
_cell.angle_gamma   90.00
#
_symmetry.space_group_name_H-M   'P 1'
#
loop_
_entity.id
_entity.type
_entity.pdbx_description
1 polymer ?
#
loop_
_entity_poly.entity_id
_entity_poly.type
_entity_poly.pdbx_seq_one_letter_code
_entity_poly.pdbx_strand_id
1 'polypeptide(L)'
;MKDLKSVTIPPEDPKKKKELDGIAYNVPGKALVTLTDGKQKLYEEEISVTQFGVLEFLAPVLFNKNSTIKVLFDPTTGALIKVDREEGK
;
A
#
# COMPACT_ATOMS: atom_id res chain seq x y z
N MET A 1 -5.40 -31.73 -9.87
CA MET A 1 -5.24 -30.34 -9.39
C MET A 1 -3.78 -30.18 -8.98
N LYS A 2 -3.04 -29.24 -9.58
CA LYS A 2 -1.63 -29.00 -9.21
C LYS A 2 -1.61 -28.15 -7.94
N ASP A 3 -0.80 -28.57 -6.98
CA ASP A 3 -0.67 -27.98 -5.64
C ASP A 3 -0.36 -26.48 -5.69
N LEU A 4 -1.24 -25.66 -5.09
CA LEU A 4 -0.95 -24.27 -4.74
C LEU A 4 0.09 -24.28 -3.62
N LYS A 5 1.37 -24.06 -3.97
CA LYS A 5 2.41 -23.80 -2.97
C LYS A 5 2.11 -22.46 -2.30
N SER A 6 1.53 -22.51 -1.12
CA SER A 6 1.37 -21.35 -0.25
C SER A 6 2.73 -20.72 0.05
N VAL A 7 2.88 -19.44 -0.26
CA VAL A 7 4.08 -18.65 0.04
C VAL A 7 4.24 -18.61 1.56
N THR A 8 5.31 -19.22 2.07
CA THR A 8 5.65 -19.15 3.49
C THR A 8 6.06 -17.72 3.82
N ILE A 9 5.24 -17.01 4.58
CA ILE A 9 5.56 -15.67 5.09
C ILE A 9 6.68 -15.86 6.13
N PRO A 10 7.84 -15.20 5.98
CA PRO A 10 8.91 -15.31 6.97
C PRO A 10 8.44 -14.75 8.32
N PRO A 11 8.90 -15.35 9.44
CA PRO A 11 8.50 -14.91 10.77
C PRO A 11 8.92 -13.45 11.03
N GLU A 12 7.98 -12.62 11.48
CA GLU A 12 8.24 -11.22 11.82
C GLU A 12 9.19 -11.11 13.03
N ASP A 13 10.29 -10.38 12.84
CA ASP A 13 11.26 -10.09 13.90
C ASP A 13 10.65 -9.14 14.94
N PRO A 14 10.56 -9.52 16.23
CA PRO A 14 9.93 -8.72 17.27
C PRO A 14 10.62 -7.37 17.52
N LYS A 15 11.86 -7.15 17.04
CA LYS A 15 12.52 -5.84 17.10
C LYS A 15 11.94 -4.83 16.10
N LYS A 16 11.39 -5.26 14.96
CA LYS A 16 10.73 -4.35 13.99
C LYS A 16 9.46 -3.72 14.54
N LYS A 17 8.77 -4.36 15.51
CA LYS A 17 7.52 -3.84 16.07
C LYS A 17 7.64 -2.49 16.77
N LYS A 18 8.83 -2.13 17.26
CA LYS A 18 9.06 -0.82 17.92
C LYS A 18 9.23 0.35 16.95
N GLU A 19 9.47 0.10 15.67
CA GLU A 19 9.58 1.14 14.63
C GLU A 19 8.24 1.37 13.89
N LEU A 20 7.20 0.59 14.21
CA LEU A 20 5.86 0.65 13.60
C LEU A 20 4.92 1.66 14.29
N ASP A 21 5.43 2.61 15.07
CA ASP A 21 4.59 3.69 15.59
C ASP A 21 4.17 4.58 14.42
N GLY A 22 2.88 4.55 14.06
CA GLY A 22 2.32 5.30 12.94
C GLY A 22 1.11 4.62 12.32
N ILE A 23 0.49 5.27 11.33
CA ILE A 23 -0.56 4.65 10.51
C ILE A 23 0.09 4.01 9.30
N ALA A 24 -0.01 2.69 9.19
CA ALA A 24 0.50 1.95 8.05
C ALA A 24 -0.41 2.11 6.82
N TYR A 25 0.18 2.31 5.66
CA TYR A 25 -0.53 2.38 4.37
C TYR A 25 0.28 1.71 3.27
N ASN A 26 -0.40 1.29 2.20
CA ASN A 26 0.28 0.66 1.08
C ASN A 26 0.76 1.71 0.09
N VAL A 27 1.95 1.52 -0.47
CA VAL A 27 2.37 2.21 -1.69
C VAL A 27 2.34 1.18 -2.81
N PRO A 28 1.32 1.17 -3.69
CA PRO A 28 1.21 0.17 -4.74
C PRO A 28 2.37 0.25 -5.75
N GLY A 29 2.90 -0.90 -6.13
CA GLY A 29 3.84 -1.02 -7.24
C GLY A 29 3.14 -0.88 -8.58
N LYS A 30 3.92 -0.81 -9.65
CA LYS A 30 3.44 -0.81 -11.04
C LYS A 30 3.69 -2.17 -11.68
N ALA A 31 2.72 -2.64 -12.47
CA ALA A 31 2.87 -3.83 -13.27
C ALA A 31 2.29 -3.63 -14.66
N LEU A 32 3.05 -4.05 -15.67
CA LEU A 32 2.57 -4.13 -17.04
C LEU A 32 1.69 -5.36 -17.19
N VAL A 33 0.41 -5.15 -17.48
CA VAL A 33 -0.56 -6.20 -17.75
C VAL A 33 -0.79 -6.27 -19.25
N THR A 34 -0.48 -7.42 -19.84
CA THR A 34 -0.74 -7.70 -21.25
C THR A 34 -1.79 -8.80 -21.35
N LEU A 35 -2.90 -8.52 -22.05
CA LEU A 35 -3.89 -9.52 -22.45
C LEU A 35 -3.67 -9.91 -23.91
N THR A 36 -3.61 -11.20 -24.18
CA THR A 36 -3.43 -11.73 -25.53
C THR A 36 -4.47 -12.81 -25.83
N ASP A 37 -5.00 -12.81 -27.05
CA ASP A 37 -5.71 -13.95 -27.63
C ASP A 37 -4.83 -14.57 -28.73
N GLY A 38 -4.24 -15.72 -28.40
CA GLY A 38 -3.23 -16.37 -29.23
C GLY A 38 -2.02 -15.46 -29.48
N LYS A 39 -1.83 -15.03 -30.73
CA LYS A 39 -0.74 -14.12 -31.13
C LYS A 39 -1.15 -12.65 -31.11
N GLN A 40 -2.43 -12.35 -30.93
CA GLN A 40 -2.93 -10.97 -30.95
C GLN A 40 -2.87 -10.39 -29.54
N LYS A 41 -2.22 -9.23 -29.39
CA LYS A 41 -2.29 -8.43 -28.17
C LYS A 41 -3.60 -7.64 -28.17
N LEU A 42 -4.44 -7.91 -27.18
CA LEU A 42 -5.77 -7.29 -27.02
C LEU A 42 -5.72 -6.07 -26.10
N TYR A 43 -4.82 -6.10 -25.12
CA TYR A 43 -4.68 -5.03 -24.13
C TYR A 43 -3.26 -5.02 -23.60
N GLU A 44 -2.74 -3.84 -23.31
CA GLU A 44 -1.48 -3.65 -22.64
C GLU A 44 -1.52 -2.32 -21.90
N GLU A 45 -1.50 -2.38 -20.58
CA GLU A 45 -1.51 -1.19 -19.74
C GLU A 45 -0.68 -1.43 -18.49
N GLU A 46 -0.06 -0.37 -17.99
CA GLU A 46 0.60 -0.38 -16.71
C GLU A 46 -0.41 -0.03 -15.61
N ILE A 47 -0.71 -0.98 -14.74
CA ILE A 47 -1.66 -0.80 -13.64
C ILE A 47 -0.95 -0.80 -12.28
N SER A 48 -1.56 -0.17 -11.29
CA SER A 48 -1.08 -0.21 -9.91
C SER A 48 -1.55 -1.49 -9.21
N VAL A 49 -0.60 -2.24 -8.63
CA VAL A 49 -0.88 -3.50 -7.92
C VAL A 49 -0.21 -3.46 -6.54
N THR A 50 -1.03 -3.50 -5.49
CA THR A 50 -0.58 -3.42 -4.10
C THR A 50 0.44 -4.48 -3.72
N GLN A 51 0.31 -5.71 -4.23
CA GLN A 51 1.22 -6.82 -3.92
C GLN A 51 2.65 -6.63 -4.44
N PHE A 52 2.85 -5.79 -5.47
CA PHE A 52 4.19 -5.41 -5.94
C PHE A 52 4.73 -4.16 -5.24
N GLY A 53 3.94 -3.59 -4.34
CA GLY A 53 4.28 -2.40 -3.58
C GLY A 53 5.02 -2.69 -2.28
N VAL A 54 5.03 -1.68 -1.42
CA VAL A 54 5.59 -1.74 -0.07
C VAL A 54 4.63 -1.16 0.95
N LEU A 55 4.88 -1.43 2.22
CA LEU A 55 4.17 -0.81 3.34
C LEU A 55 4.97 0.39 3.85
N GLU A 56 4.34 1.54 3.97
CA GLU A 56 4.91 2.76 4.55
C GLU A 56 4.10 3.24 5.77
N PHE A 57 4.68 4.16 6.55
CA PHE A 57 4.10 4.62 7.81
C PHE A 57 4.01 6.14 7.84
N LEU A 58 2.81 6.65 8.15
CA LEU A 58 2.65 8.05 8.52
C LEU A 58 3.27 8.30 9.89
N ALA A 59 4.20 9.26 9.94
CA ALA A 59 4.94 9.58 11.15
C ALA A 59 3.99 10.00 12.30
N PRO A 60 4.16 9.46 13.53
CA PRO A 60 3.31 9.76 14.68
C PRO A 60 3.18 11.24 15.01
N VAL A 61 4.25 12.02 14.76
CA VAL A 61 4.31 13.47 15.02
C VAL A 61 3.24 14.27 14.26
N LEU A 62 2.70 13.71 13.17
CA LEU A 62 1.57 14.31 12.44
C LEU A 62 0.32 14.36 13.33
N PHE A 63 0.11 13.38 14.20
CA PHE A 63 -1.06 13.25 15.07
C PHE A 63 -0.80 13.84 16.44
N ASN A 64 -0.82 15.18 16.53
CA ASN A 64 -0.67 15.91 17.79
C ASN A 64 -1.97 16.65 18.19
N LYS A 65 -2.05 17.12 19.44
CA LYS A 65 -3.25 17.79 19.98
C LYS A 65 -3.56 19.16 19.37
N ASN A 66 -2.62 19.77 18.66
CA ASN A 66 -2.73 21.14 18.15
C ASN A 66 -3.25 21.19 16.71
N SER A 67 -3.39 20.03 16.06
CA SER A 67 -3.88 19.98 14.69
C SER A 67 -4.67 18.70 14.43
N THR A 68 -5.72 18.83 13.63
CA THR A 68 -6.46 17.69 13.10
C THR A 68 -5.88 17.31 11.74
N ILE A 69 -5.42 16.06 11.61
CA ILE A 69 -4.99 15.49 10.32
C ILE A 69 -6.12 14.65 9.76
N LYS A 70 -6.50 14.90 8.50
CA LYS A 70 -7.44 14.09 7.75
C LYS A 70 -6.67 13.36 6.65
N VAL A 71 -6.77 12.04 6.64
CA VAL A 71 -6.09 11.21 5.66
C VAL A 71 -7.13 10.49 4.82
N LEU A 72 -6.99 10.57 3.50
CA LEU A 72 -7.81 9.84 2.55
C LEU A 72 -6.95 8.73 1.93
N PHE A 73 -7.44 7.51 2.04
CA PHE A 73 -6.84 6.33 1.43
C PHE A 73 -7.71 5.81 0.29
N ASP A 74 -7.08 5.20 -0.70
CA ASP A 74 -7.74 4.46 -1.75
C ASP A 74 -8.30 3.14 -1.19
N PRO A 75 -9.61 2.87 -1.30
CA PRO A 75 -10.21 1.68 -0.70
C PRO A 75 -9.85 0.37 -1.42
N THR A 76 -9.35 0.44 -2.65
CA THR A 76 -9.01 -0.72 -3.47
C THR A 76 -7.56 -1.13 -3.26
N THR A 77 -6.66 -0.15 -3.20
CA THR A 77 -5.21 -0.38 -3.17
C THR A 77 -4.59 -0.12 -1.80
N GLY A 78 -5.27 0.62 -0.92
CA GLY A 78 -4.74 1.12 0.35
C GLY A 78 -3.73 2.26 0.18
N ALA A 79 -3.65 2.86 -1.01
CA ALA A 79 -2.75 3.97 -1.31
C ALA A 79 -3.13 5.24 -0.56
N LEU A 80 -2.13 6.02 -0.15
CA LEU A 80 -2.35 7.38 0.34
C LEU A 80 -2.78 8.28 -0.82
N ILE A 81 -4.00 8.82 -0.76
CA ILE A 81 -4.52 9.75 -1.77
C ILE A 81 -4.25 11.20 -1.35
N LYS A 82 -4.57 11.54 -0.10
CA LYS A 82 -4.50 12.91 0.38
C LYS A 82 -4.25 12.98 1.88
N VAL A 83 -3.51 14.00 2.29
CA VAL A 83 -3.35 14.41 3.70
C VAL A 83 -3.69 15.88 3.80
N ASP A 84 -4.70 16.21 4.59
CA ASP A 84 -5.07 17.58 4.95
C ASP A 84 -4.75 17.84 6.42
N ARG A 85 -4.27 19.04 6.73
CA ARG A 85 -4.00 19.50 8.09
C ARG A 85 -4.84 20.73 8.40
N GLU A 86 -5.65 20.63 9.45
CA GLU A 86 -6.39 21.75 10.03
C GLU A 86 -5.72 22.11 11.36
N GLU A 87 -5.22 23.34 11.48
CA GLU A 87 -4.71 23.84 12.76
C GLU A 87 -5.86 24.08 13.73
N GLY A 88 -5.69 23.64 14.97
CA GLY A 88 -6.62 23.97 16.04
C GLY A 88 -6.57 25.48 16.31
N LYS A 89 -7.76 26.09 16.46
CA LYS A 89 -7.89 27.48 16.91
C LYS A 89 -7.27 27.71 18.28
#